data_AF-A0A8J4HA35-F1
#
_entry.id   AF-A0A8J4HA35-F1
#
_cell.length_a   1.000
_cell.length_b   1.000
_cell.length_c   1.000
_cell.angle_alpha   90.00
_cell.angle_beta   90.00
_cell.angle_gamma   90.00
#
_symmetry.space_group_name_H-M   'P 1'
#
loop_
_entity.id
_entity.type
_entity.pdbx_description
1 polymer ?
#
loop_
_entity_poly.entity_id
_entity_poly.type
_entity_poly.pdbx_seq_one_letter_code
_entity_poly.pdbx_strand_id
1 'polypeptide(L)'
;MPVGMAQRDFCGLGRATQTALRARAVYLVIETGAPQGEAVGVGRQVVNRWMQRYVADGDAGLLDGRRLSSRKGKGALTAAEARRVQGWIRDKCPEQLKLRFLAVSHG
;
A
#
# COMPACT_ATOMS: atom_id res chain seq x y z
N MET A 1 -3.45 -10.49 -33.11
CA MET A 1 -3.01 -10.91 -31.76
C MET A 1 -3.23 -9.75 -30.81
N PRO A 2 -4.16 -9.81 -29.85
CA PRO A 2 -4.31 -8.75 -28.87
C PRO A 2 -3.05 -8.70 -28.01
N VAL A 3 -2.45 -7.53 -27.90
CA VAL A 3 -1.27 -7.30 -27.07
C VAL A 3 -1.65 -7.68 -25.64
N GLY A 4 -0.98 -8.68 -25.08
CA GLY A 4 -1.14 -9.05 -23.67
C GLY A 4 -0.70 -7.89 -22.80
N MET A 5 -1.61 -6.94 -22.55
CA MET A 5 -1.42 -5.87 -21.59
C MET A 5 -1.43 -6.51 -20.21
N ALA A 6 -0.28 -7.02 -19.78
CA ALA A 6 -0.07 -7.38 -18.38
C ALA A 6 -0.62 -6.23 -17.54
N GLN A 7 -1.51 -6.56 -16.59
CA GLN A 7 -2.11 -5.61 -15.66
C GLN A 7 -0.96 -4.83 -15.00
N ARG A 8 -0.66 -3.66 -15.55
CA ARG A 8 0.55 -2.91 -15.20
C ARG A 8 0.31 -2.34 -13.82
N ASP A 9 1.01 -2.87 -12.83
CA ASP A 9 1.02 -2.31 -11.49
C ASP A 9 1.61 -0.89 -11.53
N PHE A 10 0.73 0.11 -11.53
CA PHE A 10 1.10 1.53 -11.53
C PHE A 10 1.88 1.95 -10.27
N CYS A 11 1.93 1.07 -9.25
CA CYS A 11 2.74 1.20 -8.04
C CYS A 11 4.25 1.29 -8.32
N GLY A 12 4.72 0.79 -9.47
CA GLY A 12 6.13 0.87 -9.88
C GLY A 12 6.51 2.17 -10.61
N LEU A 13 5.54 3.04 -10.92
CA LEU A 13 5.80 4.28 -11.63
C LEU A 13 6.49 5.31 -10.73
N GLY A 14 7.29 6.20 -11.31
CA GLY A 14 7.89 7.32 -10.59
C GLY A 14 6.84 8.21 -9.93
N ARG A 15 7.20 8.88 -8.82
CA ARG A 15 6.27 9.71 -8.04
C ARG A 15 5.55 10.75 -8.88
N ALA A 16 6.26 11.44 -9.77
CA ALA A 16 5.69 12.45 -10.67
C ALA A 16 4.61 11.83 -11.59
N THR A 17 4.87 10.64 -12.13
CA THR A 17 3.93 9.92 -12.99
C THR A 17 2.70 9.46 -12.21
N GLN A 18 2.86 9.01 -10.96
CA GLN A 18 1.73 8.66 -10.09
C GLN A 18 0.87 9.88 -9.77
N THR A 19 1.47 11.03 -9.45
CA THR A 19 0.73 12.27 -9.21
C THR A 19 -0.06 12.71 -10.44
N ALA A 20 0.57 12.69 -11.63
CA ALA A 20 -0.11 13.02 -12.88
C ALA A 20 -1.29 12.08 -13.15
N LEU A 21 -1.14 10.79 -12.85
CA LEU A 21 -2.22 9.81 -12.99
C LEU A 21 -3.38 10.08 -12.02
N ARG A 22 -3.10 10.48 -10.77
CA ARG A 22 -4.12 10.87 -9.79
C ARG A 22 -4.89 12.11 -10.24
N ALA A 23 -4.16 13.14 -10.68
CA ALA A 23 -4.76 14.37 -11.21
C ALA A 23 -5.64 14.08 -12.42
N ARG A 24 -5.19 13.22 -13.35
CA ARG A 24 -5.97 12.81 -14.51
C ARG A 24 -7.24 12.05 -14.12
N ALA A 25 -7.17 11.17 -13.12
CA ALA A 25 -8.34 10.45 -12.63
C ALA A 25 -9.40 11.38 -12.08
N VAL A 26 -9.00 12.34 -11.22
CA VAL A 26 -9.89 13.34 -10.64
C VAL A 26 -10.50 14.23 -11.72
N TYR A 27 -9.68 14.71 -12.65
CA TYR A 27 -10.14 15.49 -13.80
C TYR A 27 -11.21 14.76 -14.61
N LEU A 28 -11.00 13.48 -14.94
CA LEU A 28 -11.99 12.71 -15.69
C LEU A 28 -13.31 12.54 -14.93
N VAL A 29 -13.26 12.29 -13.62
CA VAL A 29 -14.47 12.17 -12.80
C VAL A 29 -15.24 13.48 -12.74
N ILE A 30 -14.56 14.62 -12.60
CA ILE A 30 -15.19 15.94 -12.48
C ILE A 30 -15.73 16.43 -13.83
N GLU A 31 -14.90 16.38 -14.87
CA GLU A 31 -15.19 17.04 -16.16
C GLU A 31 -16.02 16.16 -17.11
N THR A 32 -15.77 14.85 -17.11
CA THR A 32 -16.46 13.93 -18.03
C THR A 32 -17.58 13.13 -17.37
N GLY A 33 -17.76 13.26 -16.04
CA GLY A 33 -18.73 12.47 -15.29
C GLY A 33 -18.47 10.96 -15.34
N ALA A 34 -17.23 10.57 -15.71
CA ALA A 34 -16.87 9.18 -15.87
C ALA A 34 -17.09 8.42 -14.55
N PRO A 35 -17.67 7.21 -14.58
CA PRO A 35 -17.82 6.42 -13.37
C PRO A 35 -16.42 6.14 -12.81
N GLN A 36 -16.28 6.31 -11.50
CA GLN A 36 -14.99 6.25 -10.79
C GLN A 36 -14.22 4.93 -10.97
N GLY A 37 -14.85 3.86 -11.48
CA GLY A 37 -14.20 2.59 -11.81
C GLY A 37 -13.52 2.55 -13.19
N GLU A 38 -13.79 3.51 -14.05
CA GLU A 38 -13.25 3.59 -15.42
C GLU A 38 -12.17 4.68 -15.55
N ALA A 39 -12.04 5.55 -14.54
CA ALA A 39 -11.02 6.58 -14.50
C ALA A 39 -9.62 5.93 -14.40
N VAL A 40 -8.87 5.95 -15.50
CA VAL A 40 -7.46 5.54 -15.65
C VAL A 40 -7.11 4.10 -15.21
N GLY A 41 -8.06 3.17 -15.25
CA GLY A 41 -7.79 1.75 -15.04
C GLY A 41 -7.42 1.36 -13.60
N VAL A 42 -7.78 2.20 -12.63
CA VAL A 42 -7.64 1.92 -11.19
C VAL A 42 -9.00 1.61 -10.58
N GLY A 43 -9.00 0.80 -9.51
CA GLY A 43 -10.25 0.42 -8.84
C GLY A 43 -10.98 1.62 -8.24
N ARG A 44 -12.33 1.57 -8.30
CA ARG A 44 -13.24 2.61 -7.79
C ARG A 44 -12.90 3.14 -6.38
N GLN A 45 -12.46 2.28 -5.47
CA GLN A 45 -12.11 2.67 -4.10
C GLN A 45 -10.88 3.59 -4.05
N VAL A 46 -9.92 3.37 -4.95
CA VAL A 46 -8.70 4.17 -5.04
C VAL A 46 -9.04 5.57 -5.52
N VAL A 47 -9.87 5.66 -6.57
CA VAL A 47 -10.34 6.95 -7.12
C VAL A 47 -11.17 7.71 -6.09
N ASN A 48 -12.08 7.05 -5.37
CA ASN A 48 -12.83 7.68 -4.28
C ASN A 48 -11.93 8.33 -3.23
N ARG A 49 -10.85 7.63 -2.84
CA ARG A 49 -9.91 8.16 -1.87
C ARG A 49 -9.18 9.40 -2.38
N TRP A 50 -8.84 9.42 -3.66
CA TRP A 50 -8.20 10.58 -4.28
C TRP A 50 -9.17 11.76 -4.36
N MET A 51 -10.43 11.52 -4.74
CA MET A 51 -11.48 12.54 -4.75
C MET A 51 -11.70 13.13 -3.36
N GLN A 52 -11.81 12.32 -2.31
CA GLN A 52 -11.97 12.81 -0.93
C GLN A 52 -10.80 13.70 -0.50
N ARG A 53 -9.57 13.32 -0.83
CA ARG A 53 -8.37 14.13 -0.54
C ARG A 53 -8.33 15.41 -1.36
N TYR A 54 -8.72 15.36 -2.62
CA TYR A 54 -8.80 16.53 -3.48
C TYR A 54 -9.84 17.53 -2.97
N VAL A 55 -11.00 17.05 -2.50
CA VAL A 55 -12.02 17.91 -1.90
C VAL A 55 -11.53 18.56 -0.61
N ALA A 56 -10.74 17.83 0.20
CA ALA A 56 -10.22 18.35 1.47
C ALA A 56 -9.04 19.33 1.31
N ASP A 57 -8.06 18.97 0.47
CA ASP A 57 -6.74 19.60 0.42
C ASP A 57 -6.37 20.13 -0.99
N GLY A 58 -7.28 20.06 -1.96
CA GLY A 58 -7.01 20.42 -3.35
C GLY A 58 -5.93 19.53 -3.99
N ASP A 59 -5.12 20.11 -4.88
CA ASP A 59 -4.01 19.40 -5.54
C ASP A 59 -2.99 18.85 -4.54
N ALA A 60 -2.82 19.49 -3.39
CA ALA A 60 -1.93 19.00 -2.33
C ALA A 60 -2.37 17.64 -1.77
N GLY A 61 -3.68 17.34 -1.79
CA GLY A 61 -4.24 16.04 -1.41
C GLY A 61 -3.93 14.90 -2.38
N LEU A 62 -3.52 15.23 -3.62
CA LEU A 62 -3.09 14.27 -4.64
C LEU A 62 -1.59 14.00 -4.60
N LEU A 63 -0.83 14.89 -3.97
CA LEU A 63 0.54 14.61 -3.59
C LEU A 63 0.55 13.45 -2.59
N ASP A 64 1.63 12.66 -2.62
CA ASP A 64 1.79 11.53 -1.71
C ASP A 64 2.10 12.03 -0.28
N GLY A 65 1.07 12.60 0.36
CA GLY A 65 1.04 12.96 1.76
C GLY A 65 1.05 11.69 2.58
N ARG A 66 2.26 11.19 2.85
CA ARG A 66 2.57 10.20 3.88
C ARG A 66 1.68 8.95 3.83
N ARG A 67 1.95 8.03 2.89
CA ARG A 67 1.78 6.59 3.18
C ARG A 67 3.07 5.86 2.91
N LEU A 68 3.43 5.00 3.88
CA LEU A 68 4.61 4.15 3.86
C LEU A 68 4.76 3.56 2.46
N SER A 69 5.93 3.76 1.86
CA SER A 69 6.37 2.97 0.72
C SER A 69 5.86 1.55 0.92
N SER A 70 5.20 0.97 -0.08
CA SER A 70 4.89 -0.45 -0.10
C SER A 70 6.09 -1.18 0.50
N ARG A 71 5.96 -1.78 1.69
CA ARG A 71 7.05 -2.49 2.37
C ARG A 71 7.38 -3.80 1.63
N LYS A 72 7.07 -3.89 0.34
CA LYS A 72 7.47 -4.99 -0.54
C LYS A 72 9.00 -5.01 -0.54
N GLY A 73 9.56 -6.00 0.14
CA GLY A 73 11.01 -6.15 0.36
C GLY A 73 11.61 -5.43 1.57
N LYS A 74 10.86 -4.60 2.32
CA LYS A 74 11.36 -3.85 3.50
C LYS A 74 10.73 -4.27 4.84
N GLY A 75 10.20 -5.48 4.91
CA GLY A 75 9.63 -6.05 6.14
C GLY A 75 9.90 -7.55 6.32
N ALA A 76 10.67 -8.17 5.41
CA ALA A 76 11.12 -9.55 5.55
C ALA A 76 12.45 -9.55 6.31
N LEU A 77 12.60 -10.48 7.26
CA LEU A 77 13.87 -10.72 7.93
C LEU A 77 14.90 -11.21 6.90
N THR A 78 16.14 -10.74 7.04
CA THR A 78 17.27 -11.36 6.34
C THR A 78 17.44 -12.82 6.80
N ALA A 79 18.12 -13.64 6.00
CA ALA A 79 18.36 -15.04 6.35
C ALA A 79 19.15 -15.21 7.68
N ALA A 80 19.97 -14.23 8.06
CA ALA A 80 20.67 -14.21 9.34
C ALA A 80 19.72 -13.89 10.51
N GLU A 81 18.86 -12.88 10.34
CA GLU A 81 17.86 -12.50 11.34
C GLU A 81 16.82 -13.61 11.54
N ALA A 82 16.37 -14.25 10.46
CA ALA A 82 15.44 -15.38 10.52
C ALA A 82 16.03 -16.55 11.33
N ARG A 83 17.29 -16.92 11.09
CA ARG A 83 17.98 -17.97 11.86
C ARG A 83 18.11 -17.63 13.34
N ARG A 84 18.39 -16.36 13.67
CA ARG A 84 18.47 -15.89 15.05
C ARG A 84 17.11 -16.00 15.76
N VAL A 85 16.04 -15.58 15.08
CA VAL A 85 14.66 -15.71 15.61
C VAL A 85 14.29 -17.18 15.79
N GLN A 86 14.60 -18.06 14.83
CA GLN A 86 14.36 -19.50 14.94
C GLN A 86 15.11 -20.12 16.13
N GLY A 87 16.37 -19.74 16.35
CA GLY A 87 17.14 -20.17 17.52
C GLY A 87 16.50 -19.70 18.83
N TRP A 88 16.00 -18.46 18.89
CA TRP A 88 15.28 -17.99 20.07
C TRP A 88 13.98 -18.75 20.34
N ILE A 89 13.21 -19.08 19.30
CA ILE A 89 11.97 -19.86 19.45
C ILE A 89 12.27 -21.29 19.94
N ARG A 90 13.32 -21.91 19.42
CA ARG A 90 13.69 -23.29 19.78
C ARG A 90 14.31 -23.39 21.17
N ASP A 91 15.20 -22.45 21.50
CA ASP A 91 16.14 -22.61 22.60
C ASP A 91 15.84 -21.68 23.80
N LYS A 92 14.84 -20.79 23.71
CA LYS A 92 14.49 -19.87 24.79
C LYS A 92 12.99 -19.80 25.08
N CYS A 93 12.64 -19.76 26.37
CA CYS A 93 11.28 -19.47 26.80
C CYS A 93 11.00 -17.95 26.73
N PRO A 94 9.74 -17.53 26.52
CA PRO A 94 9.37 -16.11 26.41
C PRO A 94 9.86 -15.24 27.57
N GLU A 95 9.88 -15.79 28.79
CA GLU A 95 10.33 -15.10 30.01
C GLU A 95 11.83 -14.76 29.93
N GLN A 96 12.65 -15.64 29.33
CA GLN A 96 14.08 -15.42 29.13
C GLN A 96 14.37 -14.38 28.05
N LEU A 97 13.40 -14.13 27.17
CA LEU A 97 13.44 -13.07 26.16
C LEU A 97 12.85 -11.75 26.67
N LYS A 98 12.42 -11.69 27.95
CA LYS A 98 11.67 -10.57 28.54
C LYS A 98 10.42 -10.20 27.73
N LEU A 99 9.86 -11.17 27.02
CA LEU A 99 8.64 -11.00 26.25
C LEU A 99 7.45 -11.25 27.17
N ARG A 100 6.45 -10.37 27.08
CA ARG A 100 5.17 -10.60 27.76
C ARG A 100 4.45 -11.75 27.05
N PHE A 101 4.19 -12.85 27.76
CA PHE A 101 3.28 -13.87 27.25
C PHE A 101 1.83 -13.46 27.56
N LEU A 102 0.94 -13.59 26.58
CA LEU A 102 -0.49 -13.63 26.80
C LEU A 102 -0.83 -15.08 27.15
N ALA A 103 -1.12 -15.37 28.41
CA ALA A 103 -1.71 -16.66 28.76
C ALA A 103 -3.12 -16.70 28.15
N VAL A 104 -3.30 -17.50 27.09
CA VAL A 104 -4.65 -17.93 26.71
C VAL A 104 -5.10 -18.87 27.82
N SER A 105 -5.92 -18.37 28.72
CA SER A 105 -6.57 -19.16 29.76
C SER A 105 -7.54 -20.11 29.07
N HIS A 106 -7.13 -21.36 28.84
CA HIS A 106 -8.09 -22.44 28.66
C HIS A 106 -8.69 -22.73 30.04
N GLY A 107 -10.02 -22.62 30.12
CA GLY A 107 -10.80 -22.98 31.31
C GLY A 107 -10.79 -24.46 31.61
#